data_AF-V4JDC7-F1
#
_entry.id   AF-V4JDC7-F1
#
_cell.length_a   1.000
_cell.length_b   1.000
_cell.length_c   1.000
_cell.angle_alpha   90.00
_cell.angle_beta   90.00
_cell.angle_gamma   90.00
#
_symmetry.space_group_name_H-M   'P 1'
#
loop_
_entity.id
_entity.type
_entity.pdbx_description
1 polymer ?
#
loop_
_entity_poly.entity_id
_entity_poly.type
_entity_poly.pdbx_seq_one_letter_code
_entity_poly.pdbx_strand_id
1 'polypeptide(L)'
;MAALTGRLVSVALDDTDSQYGGCTTHLTGILLNELGSKALLADYPLLVRLNPNIPWKTRGNGATVLRLLYSGDPMDVLELAWQLAQEYTTPRPPLPGKSPGVVVVEGPVWDDPAMRALYRQALTDVVTRDLAERALVKVGGKLQRGPRRYRRFLSPGRAGPWRPLHF
;
A
#
# COMPACT_ATOMS: atom_id res chain seq x y z
N MET A 1 -19.14 6.67 -26.57
CA MET A 1 -18.12 5.67 -26.23
C MET A 1 -16.77 6.37 -26.25
N ALA A 2 -16.39 7.04 -25.15
CA ALA A 2 -15.08 7.67 -25.06
C ALA A 2 -14.03 6.56 -25.11
N ALA A 3 -13.07 6.66 -26.03
CA ALA A 3 -11.97 5.72 -26.10
C ALA A 3 -11.27 5.66 -24.73
N LEU A 4 -10.93 4.44 -24.30
CA LEU A 4 -10.20 4.14 -23.06
C LEU A 4 -8.74 4.63 -23.19
N THR A 5 -8.51 5.94 -23.33
CA THR A 5 -7.21 6.56 -23.63
C THR A 5 -6.34 6.81 -22.39
N GLY A 6 -6.63 6.13 -21.28
CA GLY A 6 -5.86 6.23 -20.04
C GLY A 6 -4.72 5.21 -19.97
N ARG A 7 -3.59 5.59 -19.39
CA ARG A 7 -2.53 4.67 -18.97
C ARG A 7 -3.07 3.75 -17.87
N LEU A 8 -2.65 2.49 -17.88
CA LEU A 8 -2.95 1.59 -16.76
C LEU A 8 -2.07 1.98 -15.57
N VAL A 9 -2.67 2.33 -14.44
CA VAL A 9 -1.98 2.70 -13.19
C VAL A 9 -2.51 1.85 -12.06
N SER A 10 -1.62 1.16 -11.34
CA SER A 10 -1.95 0.41 -10.13
C SER A 10 -1.58 1.23 -8.90
N VAL A 11 -2.52 1.43 -8.00
CA VAL A 11 -2.33 2.14 -6.72
C VAL A 11 -2.59 1.17 -5.58
N ALA A 12 -1.60 0.95 -4.73
CA ALA A 12 -1.70 0.09 -3.56
C ALA A 12 -1.63 0.89 -2.27
N LEU A 13 -2.49 0.55 -1.29
CA LEU A 13 -2.52 1.15 0.04
C LEU A 13 -2.48 0.06 1.13
N ASP A 14 -1.72 0.28 2.20
CA ASP A 14 -1.67 -0.61 3.37
C ASP A 14 -1.45 0.18 4.69
N ASP A 15 -1.74 -0.49 5.82
CA ASP A 15 -1.39 -0.11 7.20
C ASP A 15 -1.97 1.25 7.67
N THR A 16 -3.21 1.54 7.26
CA THR A 16 -3.96 2.74 7.68
C THR A 16 -5.05 2.47 8.73
N ASP A 17 -5.11 1.25 9.26
CA ASP A 17 -6.02 0.84 10.32
C ASP A 17 -5.63 1.43 11.68
N SER A 18 -6.65 1.87 12.43
CA SER A 18 -6.49 2.46 13.76
C SER A 18 -7.50 1.87 14.75
N GLN A 19 -7.10 1.80 16.03
CA GLN A 19 -8.02 1.48 17.13
C GLN A 19 -9.12 2.53 17.33
N TYR A 20 -8.94 3.74 16.79
CA TYR A 20 -9.89 4.85 16.87
C TYR A 20 -10.87 4.86 15.68
N GLY A 21 -10.93 3.79 14.90
CA GLY A 21 -11.76 3.64 13.72
C GLY A 21 -10.99 3.85 12.41
N GLY A 22 -11.62 3.47 11.30
CA GLY A 22 -11.02 3.51 9.97
C GLY A 22 -10.29 2.23 9.56
N CYS A 23 -10.09 2.07 8.26
CA CYS A 23 -9.45 0.91 7.65
C CYS A 23 -8.94 1.24 6.24
N THR A 24 -8.04 0.41 5.72
CA THR A 24 -7.43 0.56 4.39
C THR A 24 -8.48 0.59 3.28
N THR A 25 -9.54 -0.23 3.37
CA THR A 25 -10.63 -0.25 2.39
C THR A 25 -11.44 1.04 2.38
N HIS A 26 -11.68 1.65 3.55
CA HIS A 26 -12.38 2.92 3.62
C HIS A 26 -11.54 4.06 3.01
N LEU A 27 -10.24 4.13 3.31
CA LEU A 27 -9.34 5.09 2.66
C LEU A 27 -9.30 4.90 1.13
N THR A 28 -9.32 3.65 0.68
CA THR A 28 -9.34 3.32 -0.77
C THR A 28 -10.61 3.84 -1.44
N GLY A 29 -11.76 3.73 -0.78
CA GLY A 29 -13.02 4.30 -1.26
C GLY A 29 -12.98 5.82 -1.34
N ILE A 30 -12.38 6.49 -0.34
CA ILE A 30 -12.17 7.95 -0.36
C ILE A 30 -11.28 8.34 -1.55
N LEU A 31 -10.14 7.68 -1.74
CA LEU A 31 -9.25 7.94 -2.87
C LEU A 31 -9.99 7.79 -4.21
N LEU A 32 -10.76 6.73 -4.38
CA LEU A 32 -11.54 6.52 -5.60
C LEU A 32 -12.57 7.64 -5.81
N ASN A 33 -13.24 8.10 -4.75
CA ASN A 33 -14.18 9.22 -4.82
C ASN A 33 -13.48 10.54 -5.21
N GLU A 34 -12.32 10.84 -4.63
CA GLU A 34 -11.54 12.05 -4.93
C GLU A 34 -10.97 12.07 -6.35
N LEU A 35 -10.59 10.91 -6.88
CA LEU A 35 -10.19 10.77 -8.29
C LEU A 35 -11.37 11.08 -9.23
N GLY A 36 -12.60 10.74 -8.82
CA GLY A 36 -13.83 11.08 -9.53
C GLY A 36 -13.79 10.67 -11.00
N SER A 37 -14.15 11.58 -11.90
CA SER A 37 -14.14 11.34 -13.35
C SER A 37 -12.75 11.36 -14.00
N LYS A 38 -11.69 11.70 -13.25
CA LYS A 38 -10.32 11.76 -13.78
C LYS A 38 -9.71 10.37 -13.98
N ALA A 39 -10.22 9.36 -13.28
CA ALA A 39 -9.76 7.98 -13.38
C ALA A 39 -10.95 7.03 -13.56
N LEU A 40 -10.80 6.03 -14.43
CA LEU A 40 -11.77 4.95 -14.56
C LEU A 40 -11.19 3.68 -13.94
N LEU A 41 -12.02 2.89 -13.26
CA LEU A 41 -11.59 1.56 -12.82
C LEU A 41 -11.37 0.66 -14.04
N ALA A 42 -10.17 0.11 -14.16
CA ALA A 42 -9.84 -0.92 -15.15
C ALA A 42 -10.46 -2.28 -14.77
N ASP A 43 -10.68 -2.51 -13.48
CA ASP A 43 -11.30 -3.70 -12.90
C ASP A 43 -11.80 -3.37 -11.47
N TYR A 44 -12.44 -4.31 -10.80
CA TYR A 44 -12.82 -4.17 -9.40
C TYR A 44 -11.62 -3.87 -8.49
N PRO A 45 -11.78 -3.01 -7.46
CA PRO A 45 -10.80 -2.87 -6.40
C PRO A 45 -10.43 -4.21 -5.78
N LEU A 46 -9.14 -4.46 -5.59
CA LEU A 46 -8.64 -5.70 -5.03
C LEU A 46 -8.40 -5.54 -3.54
N LEU A 47 -8.85 -6.49 -2.73
CA LEU A 47 -8.43 -6.67 -1.35
C LEU A 47 -7.44 -7.84 -1.30
N VAL A 48 -6.16 -7.53 -1.26
CA VAL A 48 -5.07 -8.51 -1.33
C VAL A 48 -4.71 -8.96 0.07
N ARG A 49 -4.90 -10.26 0.37
CA ARG A 49 -4.47 -10.87 1.62
C ARG A 49 -3.06 -11.44 1.47
N LEU A 50 -2.26 -11.31 2.51
CA LEU A 50 -0.93 -11.89 2.64
C LEU A 50 -0.92 -12.99 3.72
N ASN A 51 0.25 -13.56 3.99
CA ASN A 51 0.43 -14.63 4.97
C ASN A 51 -0.20 -14.25 6.34
N PRO A 52 -1.24 -14.96 6.81
CA PRO A 52 -1.92 -14.64 8.06
C PRO A 52 -1.07 -14.99 9.29
N ASN A 53 -0.02 -15.79 9.11
CA ASN A 53 0.83 -16.26 10.21
C ASN A 53 1.92 -15.25 10.61
N ILE A 54 1.97 -14.07 9.98
CA ILE A 54 2.95 -13.03 10.32
C ILE A 54 2.63 -12.45 11.71
N PRO A 55 3.44 -12.73 12.75
CA PRO A 55 3.05 -12.49 14.14
C PRO A 55 3.04 -11.00 14.53
N TRP A 56 3.57 -10.12 13.66
CA TRP A 56 3.58 -8.67 13.88
C TRP A 56 2.55 -7.89 13.05
N LYS A 57 1.66 -8.57 12.32
CA LYS A 57 0.55 -7.93 11.60
C LYS A 57 -0.77 -8.06 12.39
N THR A 58 -1.69 -7.13 12.15
CA THR A 58 -3.05 -7.22 12.70
C THR A 58 -3.83 -8.34 12.01
N ARG A 59 -4.93 -8.79 12.65
CA ARG A 59 -5.84 -9.77 12.04
C ARG A 59 -6.26 -9.25 10.66
N GLY A 60 -5.78 -9.92 9.62
CA GLY A 60 -6.14 -9.62 8.25
C GLY A 60 -4.99 -9.29 7.29
N ASN A 61 -3.76 -9.02 7.74
CA ASN A 61 -2.56 -8.78 6.91
C ASN A 61 -2.86 -8.58 5.40
N GLY A 62 -3.27 -7.37 5.00
CA GLY A 62 -3.77 -7.19 3.64
C GLY A 62 -3.83 -5.74 3.21
N ALA A 63 -3.53 -5.56 1.93
CA ALA A 63 -3.48 -4.28 1.24
C ALA A 63 -4.69 -4.16 0.30
N THR A 64 -4.97 -2.95 -0.14
CA THR A 64 -5.93 -2.71 -1.22
C THR A 64 -5.20 -2.26 -2.46
N VAL A 65 -5.72 -2.65 -3.64
CA VAL A 65 -5.16 -2.21 -4.93
C VAL A 65 -6.28 -1.71 -5.83
N LEU A 66 -6.11 -0.49 -6.34
CA LEU A 66 -6.91 0.05 -7.43
C LEU A 66 -6.15 -0.11 -8.74
N ARG A 67 -6.82 -0.60 -9.77
CA ARG A 67 -6.32 -0.59 -11.15
C ARG A 67 -7.12 0.46 -11.91
N LEU A 68 -6.44 1.48 -12.37
CA LEU A 68 -7.04 2.68 -12.95
C LEU A 68 -6.61 2.84 -14.40
N LEU A 69 -7.51 3.35 -15.23
CA LEU A 69 -7.20 3.99 -16.49
C LEU A 69 -7.15 5.49 -16.23
N TYR A 70 -5.96 6.06 -16.31
CA TYR A 70 -5.67 7.43 -15.91
C TYR A 70 -4.82 8.13 -16.97
N SER A 71 -5.24 9.32 -17.40
CA SER A 71 -4.55 10.07 -18.47
C SER A 71 -3.55 11.10 -17.96
N GLY A 72 -3.57 11.44 -16.67
CA GLY A 72 -2.62 12.36 -16.03
C GLY A 72 -1.28 11.71 -15.67
N ASP A 73 -0.51 12.38 -14.81
CA ASP A 73 0.75 11.84 -14.28
C ASP A 73 0.45 10.88 -13.11
N PRO A 74 0.91 9.61 -13.13
CA PRO A 74 0.77 8.70 -12.00
C PRO A 74 1.30 9.27 -10.67
N MET A 75 2.23 10.23 -10.70
CA MET A 75 2.69 10.95 -9.50
C MET A 75 1.58 11.77 -8.83
N ASP A 76 0.65 12.36 -9.60
CA ASP A 76 -0.49 13.09 -9.05
C ASP A 76 -1.36 12.16 -8.18
N VAL A 77 -1.52 10.92 -8.62
CA VAL A 77 -2.27 9.88 -7.90
C VAL A 77 -1.53 9.47 -6.62
N LEU A 78 -0.21 9.35 -6.68
CA LEU A 78 0.62 9.03 -5.50
C LEU A 78 0.53 10.14 -4.45
N GLU A 79 0.66 11.40 -4.88
CA GLU A 79 0.62 12.57 -4.01
C GLU A 79 -0.76 12.74 -3.37
N LEU A 80 -1.83 12.63 -4.16
CA LEU A 80 -3.20 12.66 -3.63
C LEU A 80 -3.44 11.54 -2.63
N ALA A 81 -3.09 10.29 -2.98
CA ALA A 81 -3.28 9.14 -2.10
C ALA A 81 -2.46 9.28 -0.81
N TRP A 82 -1.25 9.83 -0.88
CA TRP A 82 -0.44 10.09 0.30
C TRP A 82 -1.01 11.22 1.17
N GLN A 83 -1.45 12.32 0.57
CA GLN A 83 -2.12 13.41 1.29
C GLN A 83 -3.35 12.87 2.02
N LEU A 84 -4.23 12.15 1.32
CA LEU A 84 -5.41 11.52 1.92
C LEU A 84 -5.02 10.55 3.02
N ALA A 85 -3.98 9.74 2.86
CA ALA A 85 -3.51 8.84 3.92
C ALA A 85 -3.07 9.59 5.18
N GLN A 86 -2.36 10.72 5.02
CA GLN A 86 -1.94 11.56 6.15
C GLN A 86 -3.13 12.22 6.85
N GLU A 87 -4.03 12.84 6.10
CA GLU A 87 -5.25 13.46 6.63
C GLU A 87 -6.15 12.43 7.32
N TYR A 88 -6.26 11.24 6.73
CA TYR A 88 -7.03 10.13 7.26
C TYR A 88 -6.45 9.63 8.57
N THR A 89 -5.12 9.55 8.70
CA THR A 89 -4.46 8.95 9.87
C THR A 89 -4.07 9.94 10.95
N THR A 90 -4.07 11.24 10.68
CA THR A 90 -3.74 12.28 11.67
C THR A 90 -4.70 12.30 12.88
N PRO A 91 -6.04 12.34 12.72
CA PRO A 91 -6.96 12.32 13.86
C PRO A 91 -7.12 10.92 14.48
N ARG A 92 -6.66 9.87 13.80
CA ARG A 92 -6.76 8.46 14.19
C ARG A 92 -5.44 7.76 13.88
N PRO A 93 -4.41 7.96 14.72
CA PRO A 93 -3.08 7.45 14.43
C PRO A 93 -3.12 5.92 14.25
N PRO A 94 -2.33 5.35 13.32
CA PRO A 94 -2.27 3.91 13.13
C PRO A 94 -1.77 3.23 14.40
N LEU A 95 -2.05 1.93 14.50
CA LEU A 95 -1.58 1.14 15.64
C LEU A 95 -0.04 1.24 15.80
N PRO A 96 0.50 1.13 17.01
CA PRO A 96 1.95 1.21 17.24
C PRO A 96 2.74 0.23 16.36
N GLY A 97 3.78 0.73 15.69
CA GLY A 97 4.57 -0.06 14.74
C GLY A 97 4.01 -0.14 13.32
N LYS A 98 2.81 0.40 13.06
CA LYS A 98 2.27 0.59 11.71
C LYS A 98 2.65 1.95 11.15
N SER A 99 2.73 2.01 9.82
CA SER A 99 2.93 3.24 9.09
C SER A 99 2.24 3.12 7.74
N PRO A 100 1.43 4.10 7.33
CA PRO A 100 0.77 4.07 6.03
C PRO A 100 1.80 3.94 4.91
N GLY A 101 1.50 3.10 3.93
CA GLY A 101 2.27 2.95 2.71
C GLY A 101 1.36 3.14 1.50
N VAL A 102 1.84 3.90 0.52
CA VAL A 102 1.18 4.09 -0.78
C VAL A 102 2.19 3.79 -1.88
N VAL A 103 1.82 2.88 -2.77
CA VAL A 103 2.61 2.51 -3.93
C VAL A 103 1.84 2.83 -5.21
N VAL A 104 2.53 3.38 -6.20
CA VAL A 104 2.00 3.57 -7.55
C VAL A 104 2.93 2.92 -8.57
N VAL A 105 2.35 2.14 -9.49
CA VAL A 105 3.07 1.51 -10.61
C VAL A 105 2.28 1.73 -11.89
N GLU A 106 2.94 2.26 -12.93
CA GLU A 106 2.37 2.36 -14.27
C GLU A 106 2.60 1.06 -15.04
N GLY A 107 1.59 0.61 -15.79
CA GLY A 107 1.63 -0.56 -16.64
C GLY A 107 1.08 -1.85 -15.98
N PRO A 108 1.17 -2.98 -16.71
CA PRO A 108 0.62 -4.26 -16.29
C PRO A 108 1.54 -4.97 -15.29
N VAL A 109 1.71 -4.39 -14.09
CA VAL A 109 2.62 -4.91 -13.03
C VAL A 109 2.37 -6.39 -12.70
N TRP A 110 1.12 -6.84 -12.82
CA TRP A 110 0.72 -8.21 -12.54
C TRP A 110 1.21 -9.22 -13.59
N ASP A 111 1.68 -8.76 -14.75
CA ASP A 111 2.25 -9.61 -15.78
C ASP A 111 3.75 -9.89 -15.59
N ASP A 112 4.42 -9.10 -14.74
CA ASP A 112 5.82 -9.31 -14.40
C ASP A 112 5.99 -10.60 -13.55
N PRO A 113 6.78 -11.58 -14.02
CA PRO A 113 6.98 -12.84 -13.28
C PRO A 113 7.64 -12.66 -11.91
N ALA A 114 8.49 -11.65 -11.73
CA ALA A 114 9.13 -11.38 -10.45
C ALA A 114 8.13 -10.81 -9.45
N MET A 115 7.18 -9.96 -9.89
CA MET A 115 6.09 -9.48 -9.03
C MET A 115 5.15 -10.62 -8.62
N ARG A 116 4.83 -11.53 -9.54
CA ARG A 116 4.05 -12.75 -9.22
C ARG A 116 4.78 -13.64 -8.21
N ALA A 117 6.08 -13.86 -8.40
CA ALA A 117 6.89 -14.65 -7.48
C ALA A 117 6.95 -14.00 -6.09
N LEU A 118 7.14 -12.68 -6.05
CA LEU A 118 7.15 -11.92 -4.80
C LEU A 118 5.82 -12.04 -4.05
N TYR A 119 4.69 -11.88 -4.75
CA TYR A 119 3.37 -12.06 -4.15
C TYR A 119 3.18 -13.48 -3.60
N ARG A 120 3.56 -14.52 -4.37
CA ARG A 120 3.50 -15.91 -3.88
C ARG A 120 4.34 -16.11 -2.63
N GLN A 121 5.54 -15.54 -2.57
CA GLN A 121 6.38 -15.57 -1.38
C GLN A 121 5.69 -14.85 -0.21
N ALA A 122 5.07 -13.69 -0.44
CA ALA A 122 4.36 -12.94 0.60
C ALA A 122 3.11 -13.66 1.14
N LEU A 123 2.56 -14.64 0.40
CA LEU A 123 1.47 -15.49 0.86
C LEU A 123 1.93 -16.59 1.82
N THR A 124 3.15 -17.10 1.66
CA THR A 124 3.62 -18.30 2.38
C THR A 124 4.77 -18.04 3.35
N ASP A 125 5.48 -16.93 3.21
CA ASP A 125 6.74 -16.66 3.91
C ASP A 125 6.86 -15.17 4.30
N VAL A 126 7.95 -14.83 4.99
CA VAL A 126 8.31 -13.47 5.37
C VAL A 126 9.05 -12.80 4.22
N VAL A 127 8.44 -11.78 3.61
CA VAL A 127 9.10 -10.90 2.66
C VAL A 127 9.77 -9.75 3.40
N THR A 128 11.05 -9.51 3.11
CA THR A 128 11.77 -8.38 3.68
C THR A 128 11.49 -7.10 2.91
N ARG A 129 11.63 -5.98 3.61
CA ARG A 129 11.54 -4.64 3.03
C ARG A 129 12.36 -4.50 1.77
N ASP A 130 13.65 -4.77 1.91
CA ASP A 130 14.63 -4.44 0.89
C ASP A 130 14.39 -5.30 -0.35
N LEU A 131 13.93 -6.54 -0.17
CA LEU A 131 13.56 -7.41 -1.28
C LEU A 131 12.48 -6.77 -2.15
N ALA A 132 11.43 -6.25 -1.52
CA ALA A 132 10.29 -5.79 -2.28
C ALA A 132 10.33 -4.30 -2.63
N GLU A 133 11.15 -3.49 -1.96
CA GLU A 133 11.59 -2.20 -2.53
C GLU A 133 12.46 -2.39 -3.78
N ARG A 134 13.37 -3.39 -3.80
CA ARG A 134 14.12 -3.73 -5.02
C ARG A 134 13.19 -4.19 -6.14
N ALA A 135 12.20 -5.02 -5.83
CA ALA A 135 11.21 -5.45 -6.82
C ALA A 135 10.40 -4.25 -7.35
N LEU A 136 10.00 -3.33 -6.47
CA LEU A 136 9.29 -2.11 -6.85
C LEU A 136 10.12 -1.24 -7.80
N VAL A 137 11.39 -1.01 -7.50
CA VAL A 137 12.30 -0.25 -8.37
C VAL A 137 12.43 -0.90 -9.74
N LYS A 138 12.51 -2.24 -9.80
CA LYS A 138 12.62 -2.99 -11.05
C LYS A 138 11.42 -2.75 -11.99
N VAL A 139 10.22 -2.59 -11.44
CA VAL A 139 9.01 -2.30 -12.21
C VAL A 139 8.73 -0.80 -12.37
N GLY A 140 9.69 0.07 -12.01
CA GLY A 140 9.54 1.53 -12.12
C GLY A 140 8.56 2.14 -11.12
N GLY A 141 8.20 1.41 -10.07
CA GLY A 141 7.22 1.85 -9.09
C GLY A 141 7.71 2.96 -8.17
N LYS A 142 6.75 3.70 -7.64
CA LYS A 142 6.94 4.84 -6.74
C LYS A 142 6.31 4.53 -5.38
N LEU A 143 6.93 4.98 -4.30
CA LEU A 143 6.52 4.70 -2.92
C LEU A 143 6.54 5.98 -2.10
N GLN A 144 5.45 6.26 -1.39
CA GLN A 144 5.42 7.18 -0.26
C GLN A 144 4.96 6.44 1.00
N ARG A 145 5.56 6.80 2.14
CA ARG A 145 5.30 6.12 3.41
C ARG A 145 5.62 6.99 4.61
N GLY A 146 4.98 6.68 5.72
CA GLY A 146 5.17 7.42 6.96
C GLY A 146 6.45 7.04 7.72
N PRO A 147 6.83 7.83 8.72
CA PRO A 147 7.86 7.44 9.67
C PRO A 147 7.39 6.24 10.51
N ARG A 148 8.32 5.35 10.90
CA ARG A 148 8.01 4.27 11.85
C ARG A 148 7.83 4.86 13.25
N ARG A 149 6.64 4.73 13.83
CA ARG A 149 6.40 5.02 15.25
C ARG A 149 6.77 3.80 16.08
N TYR A 150 8.03 3.71 16.50
CA TYR A 150 8.45 2.70 17.50
C TYR A 150 7.83 3.03 18.86
N ARG A 151 7.31 2.02 19.56
CA ARG A 151 7.08 2.13 21.01
C ARG A 151 8.44 2.37 21.67
N ARG A 152 8.61 3.53 22.29
CA ARG A 152 9.58 3.70 23.39
C ARG A 152 8.96 3.10 24.64
N PHE A 153 8.80 1.78 24.65
CA PHE A 153 8.52 1.00 25.85
C PHE A 153 9.40 -0.24 25.78
N LEU A 154 10.59 -0.11 26.37
CA LEU A 154 11.39 -1.13 27.06
C LEU A 154 12.77 -0.51 27.35
N SER A 155 13.29 -0.79 28.54
CA SER A 155 14.50 -0.27 29.19
C SER A 155 15.72 -0.07 28.26
N PRO A 156 16.62 0.87 28.59
CA PRO A 156 17.87 1.07 27.84
C PRO A 156 18.71 -0.21 27.93
N GLY A 157 18.87 -0.93 26.81
CA GLY A 157 19.76 -2.10 26.76
C GLY A 157 19.32 -3.29 25.92
N ARG A 158 18.11 -3.30 25.33
CA ARG A 158 17.75 -4.34 24.34
C ARG A 158 17.35 -3.70 23.02
N ALA A 159 18.28 -3.68 22.07
CA ALA A 159 17.96 -3.56 20.66
C ALA A 159 17.04 -4.73 20.30
N GLY A 160 15.73 -4.50 20.30
CA GLY A 160 14.75 -5.49 19.85
C GLY A 160 14.95 -5.82 18.37
N PRO A 161 14.59 -7.03 17.93
CA PRO A 161 14.89 -7.51 16.59
C PRO A 161 14.24 -6.60 15.53
N TRP A 162 15.04 -6.27 14.53
CA TRP A 162 14.66 -5.55 13.32
C TRP A 162 13.42 -6.19 12.69
N ARG A 163 12.37 -5.39 12.46
CA ARG A 163 11.12 -5.86 11.83
C ARG A 163 11.14 -5.62 10.33
N PRO A 164 11.17 -6.67 9.47
CA PRO A 164 11.03 -6.50 8.03
C PRO A 164 9.70 -5.82 7.70
N LEU A 165 9.73 -4.98 6.65
CA LEU A 165 8.59 -4.17 6.23
C LEU A 165 7.60 -5.01 5.43
N HIS A 166 6.45 -4.38 5.27
CA HIS A 166 5.16 -4.87 4.87
C HIS A 166 4.86 -4.38 3.47
N PHE A 167 4.24 -5.24 2.66
CA PHE A 167 3.75 -4.97 1.32
C PHE A 167 2.23 -5.12 1.31
#